data_AF-A0A654AJJ3-F1
#
_entry.id   AF-A0A654AJJ3-F1
#
_cell.length_a   1.000
_cell.length_b   1.000
_cell.length_c   1.000
_cell.angle_alpha   90.00
_cell.angle_beta   90.00
_cell.angle_gamma   90.00
#
_symmetry.space_group_name_H-M   'P 1'
#
loop_
_entity.id
_entity.type
_entity.pdbx_description
1 polymer ?
#
loop_
_entity_poly.entity_id
_entity_poly.type
_entity_poly.pdbx_seq_one_letter_code
_entity_poly.pdbx_strand_id
1 'polypeptide(L)'
;MALTSPRFSNNDRLRKAAENAPPLKQGERGDAVAIIQLALIDLGMAMPNSTGQGRTLPDGIFGPETANRVRSFQTANGLVADAIVGPLTMAALERAIIAVSALNRRAEAAKARTHSAAVR
;
A
#
# COMPACT_ATOMS: atom_id res chain seq x y z
N MET A 1 9.22 -14.23 3.05
CA MET A 1 9.81 -13.01 3.66
C MET A 1 8.86 -12.56 4.75
N ALA A 2 9.34 -12.24 5.96
CA ALA A 2 8.46 -11.78 7.03
C ALA A 2 8.06 -10.32 6.80
N LEU A 3 6.76 -10.04 6.75
CA LEU A 3 6.23 -8.68 6.72
C LEU A 3 6.43 -8.06 8.11
N THR A 4 7.02 -6.86 8.18
CA THR A 4 7.33 -6.18 9.44
C THR A 4 6.36 -5.06 9.76
N SER A 5 5.70 -4.50 8.76
CA SER A 5 4.73 -3.43 8.91
C SER A 5 3.42 -3.96 9.49
N PRO A 6 2.93 -3.41 10.63
CA PRO A 6 1.71 -3.89 11.29
C PRO A 6 0.49 -3.97 10.36
N ARG A 7 0.40 -3.04 9.40
CA ARG A 7 -0.73 -3.01 8.44
C ARG A 7 -0.78 -4.25 7.54
N PHE A 8 0.36 -4.87 7.24
CA PHE A 8 0.44 -6.04 6.36
C PHE A 8 0.60 -7.35 7.15
N SER A 9 1.33 -7.33 8.27
CA SER A 9 1.55 -8.50 9.12
C SER A 9 0.31 -8.94 9.90
N ASN A 10 -0.59 -8.00 10.24
CA ASN A 10 -1.81 -8.30 10.99
C ASN A 10 -2.89 -8.99 10.14
N ASN A 11 -2.67 -9.20 8.85
CA ASN A 11 -3.61 -9.86 7.96
C ASN A 11 -3.05 -11.18 7.43
N ASP A 12 -3.71 -12.29 7.77
CA ASP A 12 -3.26 -13.64 7.42
C ASP A 12 -3.20 -13.87 5.90
N ARG A 13 -4.11 -13.28 5.12
CA ARG A 13 -4.15 -13.44 3.66
C ARG A 13 -2.98 -12.72 2.98
N LEU A 14 -2.59 -11.56 3.50
CA LEU A 14 -1.41 -10.82 3.04
C LEU A 14 -0.11 -11.51 3.42
N ARG A 15 -0.02 -12.04 4.65
CA ARG A 15 1.13 -12.86 5.07
C ARG A 15 1.31 -14.06 4.14
N LYS A 16 0.22 -14.78 3.86
CA LYS A 16 0.20 -15.90 2.89
C LYS A 16 0.73 -15.47 1.52
N ALA A 17 0.25 -14.37 0.95
CA ALA A 17 0.73 -13.87 -0.35
C ALA A 17 2.22 -13.48 -0.35
N ALA A 18 2.75 -13.01 0.78
CA ALA A 18 4.18 -12.72 0.96
C ALA A 18 5.06 -13.96 1.19
N GLU A 19 4.45 -15.10 1.51
CA GLU A 19 5.11 -16.37 1.85
C GLU A 19 5.03 -17.42 0.72
N ASN A 20 4.84 -17.00 -0.55
CA ASN A 20 4.63 -17.89 -1.71
C ASN A 20 3.33 -18.71 -1.66
N ALA A 21 2.40 -18.43 -0.74
CA ALA A 21 1.03 -18.92 -0.86
C ALA A 21 0.27 -18.08 -1.90
N PRO A 22 -0.88 -18.52 -2.45
CA PRO A 22 -1.37 -18.01 -3.73
C PRO A 22 -1.45 -16.48 -3.73
N PRO A 23 -0.88 -15.83 -4.74
CA PRO A 23 -0.77 -14.38 -4.77
C PRO A 23 -2.16 -13.75 -4.91
N LEU A 24 -2.32 -12.50 -4.48
CA LEU A 24 -3.57 -11.79 -4.76
C LEU A 24 -3.60 -11.36 -6.22
N LYS A 25 -4.76 -11.50 -6.85
CA LYS A 25 -4.99 -11.16 -8.25
C LYS A 25 -6.41 -10.67 -8.47
N GLN A 26 -6.67 -10.20 -9.68
CA GLN A 26 -8.00 -9.74 -10.07
C GLN A 26 -9.08 -10.78 -9.78
N GLY A 27 -10.21 -10.30 -9.23
CA GLY A 27 -11.33 -11.14 -8.80
C GLY A 27 -11.33 -11.46 -7.30
N GLU A 28 -10.20 -11.27 -6.59
CA GLU A 28 -10.19 -11.35 -5.14
C GLU A 28 -10.88 -10.18 -4.46
N ARG A 29 -11.39 -10.42 -3.26
CA ARG A 29 -12.09 -9.42 -2.44
C ARG A 29 -11.77 -9.60 -0.96
N GLY A 30 -11.95 -8.54 -0.19
CA GLY A 30 -11.85 -8.53 1.27
C GLY A 30 -10.76 -7.60 1.80
N ASP A 31 -10.54 -7.67 3.11
CA ASP A 31 -9.70 -6.72 3.84
C ASP A 31 -8.26 -6.67 3.31
N ALA A 32 -7.73 -7.81 2.87
CA ALA A 32 -6.39 -7.89 2.29
C ALA A 32 -6.26 -6.99 1.05
N VAL A 33 -7.27 -6.99 0.18
CA VAL A 33 -7.30 -6.14 -1.01
C VAL A 33 -7.46 -4.67 -0.60
N ALA A 34 -8.32 -4.38 0.37
CA ALA A 34 -8.52 -3.02 0.88
C ALA A 34 -7.22 -2.43 1.44
N ILE A 35 -6.42 -3.24 2.16
CA ILE A 35 -5.12 -2.85 2.69
C ILE A 35 -4.12 -2.56 1.55
N ILE A 36 -4.09 -3.38 0.50
CA ILE A 36 -3.22 -3.12 -0.67
C ILE A 36 -3.65 -1.85 -1.38
N GLN A 37 -4.96 -1.65 -1.56
CA GLN A 37 -5.48 -0.44 -2.17
C GLN A 37 -5.08 0.79 -1.36
N LEU A 38 -5.24 0.75 -0.04
CA LEU A 38 -4.84 1.81 0.86
C LEU A 38 -3.33 2.09 0.78
N ALA A 39 -2.51 1.05 0.73
CA ALA A 39 -1.06 1.20 0.58
C ALA A 39 -0.69 1.89 -0.75
N LEU A 40 -1.35 1.53 -1.86
CA LEU A 40 -1.11 2.19 -3.14
C LEU A 40 -1.54 3.67 -3.11
N ILE A 41 -2.65 3.98 -2.45
CA ILE A 41 -3.13 5.35 -2.25
C ILE A 41 -2.13 6.17 -1.42
N ASP A 42 -1.62 5.61 -0.33
CA ASP A 42 -0.58 6.23 0.51
C ASP A 42 0.71 6.54 -0.28
N LEU A 43 0.99 5.76 -1.32
CA LEU A 43 2.11 5.98 -2.25
C LEU A 43 1.78 7.01 -3.35
N GLY A 44 0.62 7.68 -3.29
CA GLY A 44 0.18 8.68 -4.25
C GLY A 44 -0.54 8.13 -5.47
N MET A 45 -0.82 6.82 -5.53
CA MET A 45 -1.55 6.20 -6.65
C MET A 45 -3.06 6.22 -6.38
N ALA A 46 -3.69 7.38 -6.63
CA ALA A 46 -5.12 7.58 -6.42
C ALA A 46 -5.99 6.55 -7.18
N MET A 47 -7.04 6.07 -6.52
CA MET A 47 -8.00 5.11 -7.06
C MET A 47 -9.44 5.63 -6.91
N PRO A 48 -9.83 6.61 -7.73
CA PRO A 48 -11.14 7.27 -7.59
C PRO A 48 -12.33 6.33 -7.78
N ASN A 49 -12.20 5.16 -8.42
CA ASN A 49 -13.32 4.22 -8.51
C ASN A 49 -13.41 3.33 -7.26
N SER A 50 -12.28 2.90 -6.69
CA SER A 50 -12.23 2.10 -5.46
C SER A 50 -12.43 2.92 -4.17
N THR A 51 -12.18 4.23 -4.19
CA THR A 51 -12.40 5.13 -3.05
C THR A 51 -13.45 6.22 -3.31
N GLY A 52 -13.99 6.29 -4.53
CA GLY A 52 -15.03 7.24 -4.88
C GLY A 52 -16.30 7.01 -4.06
N GLN A 53 -17.13 8.06 -3.97
CA GLN A 53 -18.42 8.09 -3.25
C GLN A 53 -18.34 8.42 -1.74
N GLY A 54 -17.33 9.18 -1.30
CA GLY A 54 -17.25 9.62 0.10
C GLY A 54 -16.87 8.51 1.07
N ARG A 55 -16.25 7.45 0.58
CA ARG A 55 -15.76 6.33 1.39
C ARG A 55 -14.43 6.70 2.01
N THR A 56 -14.31 6.54 3.33
CA THR A 56 -13.04 6.70 4.06
C THR A 56 -12.06 5.57 3.74
N LEU A 57 -12.57 4.41 3.33
CA LEU A 57 -11.79 3.20 3.04
C LEU A 57 -12.06 2.67 1.63
N PRO A 58 -11.06 2.05 0.98
CA PRO A 58 -11.24 1.37 -0.30
C PRO A 58 -12.31 0.28 -0.26
N ASP A 59 -12.87 -0.04 -1.43
CA ASP A 59 -13.92 -1.04 -1.59
C ASP A 59 -13.50 -2.49 -1.27
N GLY A 60 -12.19 -2.77 -1.20
CA GLY A 60 -11.66 -4.11 -0.98
C GLY A 60 -11.89 -5.06 -2.14
N ILE A 61 -12.09 -4.56 -3.36
CA ILE A 61 -12.34 -5.36 -4.56
C ILE A 61 -11.17 -5.24 -5.51
N PHE A 62 -10.55 -6.37 -5.87
CA PHE A 62 -9.43 -6.38 -6.80
C PHE A 62 -9.99 -6.33 -8.22
N GLY A 63 -10.43 -5.14 -8.61
CA GLY A 63 -11.00 -4.84 -9.92
C GLY A 63 -9.94 -4.36 -10.95
N PRO A 64 -10.39 -3.94 -12.14
CA PRO A 64 -9.53 -3.43 -13.19
C PRO A 64 -8.69 -2.21 -12.76
N GLU A 65 -9.25 -1.32 -11.94
CA GLU A 65 -8.52 -0.15 -11.43
C GLU A 65 -7.36 -0.57 -10.52
N THR A 66 -7.62 -1.46 -9.55
CA THR A 66 -6.58 -2.00 -8.66
C THR A 66 -5.51 -2.72 -9.47
N ALA A 67 -5.89 -3.52 -10.48
CA ALA A 67 -4.92 -4.18 -11.38
C ALA A 67 -4.04 -3.18 -12.13
N ASN A 68 -4.61 -2.10 -12.66
CA ASN A 68 -3.85 -1.04 -13.33
C ASN A 68 -2.87 -0.35 -12.37
N ARG A 69 -3.27 -0.09 -11.12
CA ARG A 69 -2.37 0.50 -10.11
C ARG A 69 -1.28 -0.45 -9.67
N VAL A 70 -1.58 -1.73 -9.48
CA VAL A 70 -0.55 -2.74 -9.18
C VAL A 70 0.47 -2.81 -10.32
N ARG A 71 0.03 -2.83 -11.59
CA ARG A 71 0.94 -2.78 -12.74
C ARG A 71 1.82 -1.54 -12.73
N SER A 72 1.22 -0.36 -12.48
CA SER A 72 1.96 0.91 -12.42
C SER A 72 3.02 0.87 -11.32
N PHE A 73 2.66 0.36 -10.14
CA PHE A 73 3.58 0.17 -9.02
C PHE A 73 4.71 -0.82 -9.35
N GLN A 74 4.37 -1.95 -9.97
CA GLN A 74 5.34 -2.96 -10.39
C GLN A 74 6.34 -2.36 -11.37
N THR A 75 5.88 -1.67 -12.42
CA THR A 75 6.74 -0.97 -13.40
C THR A 75 7.65 0.04 -12.71
N ALA A 76 7.11 0.87 -11.80
CA ALA A 76 7.89 1.87 -11.08
C ALA A 76 8.98 1.26 -10.18
N ASN A 77 8.83 -0.01 -9.78
CA ASN A 77 9.79 -0.74 -8.94
C ASN A 77 10.63 -1.76 -9.74
N GLY A 78 10.58 -1.73 -11.07
CA GLY A 78 11.35 -2.65 -11.93
C GLY A 78 10.88 -4.11 -11.84
N LEU A 79 9.63 -4.35 -11.46
CA LEU A 79 9.00 -5.67 -11.40
C LEU A 79 8.22 -5.94 -12.69
N VAL A 80 7.92 -7.21 -12.94
CA VAL A 80 7.00 -7.62 -14.01
C VAL A 80 5.61 -7.04 -13.71
N ALA A 81 5.05 -6.29 -14.66
CA ALA A 81 3.76 -5.64 -14.53
C ALA A 81 2.60 -6.60 -14.88
N ASP A 82 2.44 -7.67 -14.11
CA ASP A 82 1.43 -8.73 -14.30
C ASP A 82 0.15 -8.52 -13.49
N ALA A 83 0.07 -7.46 -12.68
CA ALA A 83 -1.03 -7.20 -11.73
C ALA A 83 -1.18 -8.27 -10.63
N ILE A 84 -0.14 -9.08 -10.37
CA ILE A 84 -0.14 -10.14 -9.36
C ILE A 84 0.62 -9.66 -8.12
N VAL A 85 -0.07 -9.68 -6.97
CA VAL A 85 0.51 -9.34 -5.68
C VAL A 85 1.05 -10.61 -5.02
N GLY A 86 2.25 -11.01 -5.47
CA GLY A 86 3.06 -12.06 -4.87
C GLY A 86 4.16 -11.53 -3.94
N PRO A 87 5.12 -12.36 -3.53
CA PRO A 87 6.16 -11.98 -2.57
C PRO A 87 7.01 -10.80 -3.00
N LEU A 88 7.36 -10.70 -4.29
CA LEU A 88 8.18 -9.59 -4.79
C LEU A 88 7.42 -8.27 -4.72
N THR A 89 6.15 -8.27 -5.14
CA THR A 89 5.26 -7.11 -5.05
C THR A 89 5.03 -6.71 -3.59
N MET A 90 4.78 -7.68 -2.70
CA MET A 90 4.63 -7.45 -1.26
C MET A 90 5.89 -6.86 -0.63
N ALA A 91 7.07 -7.39 -0.96
CA ALA A 91 8.35 -6.88 -0.45
C ALA A 91 8.63 -5.45 -0.94
N ALA A 92 8.25 -5.11 -2.18
CA ALA A 92 8.36 -3.76 -2.69
C ALA A 92 7.39 -2.80 -1.97
N LEU A 93 6.12 -3.21 -1.78
CA LEU A 93 5.13 -2.41 -1.04
C LEU A 93 5.57 -2.15 0.40
N GLU A 94 6.09 -3.16 1.09
CA GLU A 94 6.65 -3.05 2.43
C GLU A 94 7.73 -1.95 2.49
N ARG A 95 8.73 -2.02 1.60
CA ARG A 95 9.81 -1.03 1.55
C ARG A 95 9.29 0.38 1.26
N ALA A 96 8.38 0.51 0.30
CA ALA A 96 7.82 1.79 -0.09
C ALA A 96 7.04 2.45 1.05
N ILE A 97 6.22 1.67 1.77
CA ILE A 97 5.47 2.16 2.92
C ILE A 97 6.39 2.55 4.08
N ILE A 98 7.42 1.76 4.38
CA ILE A 98 8.40 2.12 5.41
C ILE A 98 9.08 3.45 5.05
N ALA A 99 9.48 3.63 3.78
CA ALA A 99 10.06 4.86 3.29
C ALA A 99 9.12 6.07 3.44
N VAL A 100 7.87 5.97 2.99
CA VAL A 100 6.86 7.03 3.15
C VAL A 100 6.62 7.35 4.62
N SER A 101 6.50 6.34 5.49
CA SER A 101 6.33 6.56 6.93
C SER A 101 7.50 7.31 7.56
N ALA A 102 8.73 7.03 7.12
CA ALA A 102 9.93 7.71 7.60
C ALA A 102 10.00 9.15 7.11
N LEU A 103 9.61 9.41 5.85
CA LEU A 103 9.51 10.76 5.30
C LEU A 103 8.45 11.58 6.04
N ASN A 104 7.27 11.02 6.29
CA ASN A 104 6.21 11.68 7.04
C ASN A 104 6.67 12.01 8.47
N ARG A 105 7.32 11.06 9.17
CA ARG A 105 7.88 11.33 10.53
C ARG A 105 8.89 12.47 10.52
N ARG A 106 9.76 12.55 9.50
CA ARG A 106 10.74 13.64 9.36
C ARG A 106 10.05 14.97 9.10
N ALA A 107 9.04 15.01 8.24
CA ALA A 107 8.26 16.21 7.96
C ALA A 107 7.53 16.73 9.22
N GLU A 108 6.92 15.84 9.99
CA GLU A 108 6.25 16.20 11.25
C GLU A 108 7.23 16.70 12.31
N ALA A 109 8.41 16.07 12.46
CA ALA A 109 9.45 16.55 13.36
C ALA A 109 9.99 17.94 12.96
N ALA A 110 10.09 18.23 11.65
CA ALA A 110 10.48 19.55 11.15
C ALA A 110 9.43 20.62 11.49
N LYS A 111 8.14 20.32 11.28
CA LYS A 111 7.02 21.23 11.61
C LYS A 111 6.95 21.53 13.11
N ALA A 112 7.14 20.52 13.97
CA ALA A 112 7.12 20.69 15.42
C ALA A 112 8.23 21.63 15.92
N ARG A 113 9.43 21.55 15.33
CA ARG A 113 10.55 22.44 15.64
C ARG A 113 10.28 23.89 15.22
N THR A 114 9.64 24.10 14.07
CA THR A 114 9.26 25.45 13.62
C THR A 114 8.14 26.06 14.45
N HIS A 115 7.15 25.27 14.90
CA HIS A 115 6.04 25.79 15.73
C HIS A 115 6.49 26.18 17.15
N SER A 116 7.47 25.48 17.73
CA SER A 116 8.02 25.82 19.06
C SER A 116 8.90 27.09 19.07
N ALA A 117 9.36 27.58 17.92
CA ALA A 117 10.21 28.77 17.82
C ALA A 117 9.41 30.09 17.71
N ALA A 118 8.10 30.02 17.42
CA ALA A 118 7.25 31.20 17.19
C ALA A 118 6.43 31.65 18.41
N VAL A 119 6.59 31.00 19.58
CA VAL A 119 5.86 31.31 20.84
C VAL A 119 6.77 32.05 21.83
N ARG A 120 7.56 33.02 21.36
CA ARG A 120 8.32 33.94 22.23
C ARG A 120 8.01 35.37 21.87
#